data_AF-A0A931NZF7-F1
#
_entry.id   AF-A0A931NZF7-F1
#
_cell.length_a   1.000
_cell.length_b   1.000
_cell.length_c   1.000
_cell.angle_alpha   90.00
_cell.angle_beta   90.00
_cell.angle_gamma   90.00
#
_symmetry.space_group_name_H-M   'P 1'
#
loop_
_entity.id
_entity.type
_entity.pdbx_description
1 polymer ?
#
loop_
_entity_poly.entity_id
_entity_poly.type
_entity_poly.pdbx_seq_one_letter_code
_entity_poly.pdbx_strand_id
1 'polypeptide(L)'
;MTADPNRIAEAFRTLGLPPGATLADAKKSFRERVKTLHPDRSAPTEDSLAALSNAIAAMRLIESAGLFEAEVWISPEQGRTGVTRLVSGGLRREFVRIPAGTADGTVLSAIGDPSARITIRFREETVDWTASAPNADAIQRFIADFAAPSPAARFARWARTPSNAA
;
A
#
# COMPACT_ATOMS: atom_id res chain seq x y z
N MET A 1 12.59 -3.15 -9.51
CA MET A 1 13.01 -4.44 -8.93
C MET A 1 12.60 -4.46 -7.47
N THR A 2 11.47 -5.10 -7.16
CA THR A 2 11.06 -5.30 -5.76
C THR A 2 12.07 -6.27 -5.14
N ALA A 3 12.73 -5.88 -4.05
CA ALA A 3 13.65 -6.79 -3.36
C ALA A 3 12.88 -8.03 -2.88
N ASP A 4 13.52 -9.20 -2.93
CA ASP A 4 12.91 -10.47 -2.52
C ASP A 4 12.36 -10.36 -1.08
N PRO A 5 11.06 -10.57 -0.86
CA PRO A 5 10.43 -10.46 0.45
C PRO A 5 11.10 -11.33 1.51
N ASN A 6 11.61 -12.51 1.13
CA ASN A 6 12.31 -13.40 2.07
C ASN A 6 13.65 -12.81 2.53
N ARG A 7 14.38 -12.14 1.63
CA ARG A 7 15.64 -11.46 1.97
C ARG A 7 15.42 -10.27 2.89
N ILE A 8 14.34 -9.51 2.68
CA ILE A 8 13.96 -8.41 3.58
C ILE A 8 13.59 -8.98 4.97
N ALA A 9 12.79 -10.05 5.02
CA ALA A 9 12.43 -10.71 6.28
C ALA A 9 13.66 -11.24 7.03
N GLU A 10 14.64 -11.80 6.33
CA GLU A 10 15.92 -12.22 6.92
C GLU A 10 16.74 -11.04 7.45
N ALA A 11 16.80 -9.92 6.73
CA ALA A 11 17.48 -8.71 7.20
C ALA A 11 16.87 -8.17 8.52
N PHE A 12 15.54 -8.18 8.65
CA PHE A 12 14.90 -7.84 9.93
C PHE A 12 15.31 -8.79 11.06
N ARG A 13 15.35 -10.10 10.78
CA ARG A 13 15.79 -11.10 11.76
C ARG A 13 17.26 -10.91 12.15
N THR A 14 18.13 -10.54 11.22
CA THR A 14 19.53 -10.19 11.50
C THR A 14 19.63 -9.02 12.48
N LEU A 15 18.69 -8.07 12.46
CA LEU A 15 18.60 -6.98 13.43
C LEU A 15 17.82 -7.37 14.72
N GLY A 16 17.39 -8.62 14.88
CA GLY A 16 16.61 -9.08 16.03
C GLY A 16 15.17 -8.59 16.04
N LEU A 17 14.61 -8.26 14.87
CA LEU A 17 13.24 -7.77 14.71
C LEU A 17 12.35 -8.82 14.02
N PRO A 18 11.03 -8.81 14.29
CA PRO A 18 10.11 -9.64 13.54
C PRO A 18 10.07 -9.22 12.06
N PRO A 19 9.77 -10.15 11.13
CA PRO A 19 9.59 -9.83 9.72
C PRO A 19 8.59 -8.69 9.50
N GLY A 20 9.07 -7.67 8.80
CA GLY A 20 8.34 -6.44 8.51
C GLY A 20 7.98 -5.62 9.76
N ALA A 21 8.89 -5.51 10.71
CA ALA A 21 8.94 -4.33 11.57
C ALA A 21 9.08 -3.05 10.72
N THR A 22 8.88 -1.88 11.31
CA THR A 22 8.98 -0.61 10.57
C THR A 22 10.43 -0.23 10.27
N LEU A 23 10.65 0.69 9.33
CA LEU A 23 11.99 1.23 9.10
C LEU A 23 12.54 1.93 10.36
N ALA A 24 11.67 2.56 11.14
CA ALA A 24 12.04 3.22 12.40
C ALA A 24 12.55 2.21 13.43
N ASP A 25 11.88 1.06 13.57
CA ASP A 25 12.31 -0.03 14.45
C ASP A 25 13.68 -0.58 14.02
N ALA A 26 13.86 -0.80 12.70
CA ALA A 26 15.14 -1.24 12.14
C ALA A 26 16.28 -0.27 12.49
N LYS A 27 16.08 1.04 12.28
CA LYS A 27 17.07 2.07 12.62
C LYS A 27 17.34 2.14 14.12
N LYS A 28 16.34 1.94 14.97
CA LYS A 28 16.52 1.90 16.42
C LYS A 28 17.36 0.69 16.82
N SER A 29 16.99 -0.52 16.38
CA SER A 29 17.72 -1.75 16.70
C SER A 29 19.15 -1.73 16.17
N PHE A 30 19.34 -1.24 14.94
CA PHE A 30 20.67 -1.06 14.35
C PHE A 30 21.57 -0.17 15.22
N ARG A 31 21.08 0.99 15.68
CA ARG A 31 21.85 1.89 16.54
C ARG A 31 22.26 1.24 17.86
N GLU A 32 21.37 0.49 18.50
CA GLU A 32 21.71 -0.21 19.76
C GLU A 32 22.75 -1.32 19.55
N ARG A 33 22.65 -2.06 18.45
CA ARG A 33 23.67 -3.05 18.07
C ARG A 33 25.02 -2.41 17.79
N VAL A 34 25.06 -1.33 16.99
CA VAL A 34 26.30 -0.63 16.68
C VAL A 34 26.95 -0.10 17.96
N LYS A 35 26.19 0.48 18.89
CA LYS A 35 26.75 0.92 20.19
C LYS A 35 27.42 -0.21 20.97
N THR A 36 26.92 -1.44 20.83
CA THR A 36 27.43 -2.61 21.54
C THR A 36 28.62 -3.26 20.84
N LEU A 37 28.65 -3.22 19.50
CA LEU A 37 29.63 -3.93 18.66
C LEU A 37 30.72 -3.03 18.07
N HIS A 38 30.66 -1.72 18.27
CA HIS A 38 31.63 -0.79 17.68
C HIS A 38 33.05 -1.08 18.23
N PRO A 39 34.08 -1.17 17.38
CA PRO A 39 35.47 -1.43 17.80
C PRO A 39 35.99 -0.43 18.85
N ASP A 40 35.54 0.82 18.81
CA ASP A 40 35.91 1.84 19.81
C ASP A 40 35.28 1.61 21.20
N ARG A 41 34.27 0.73 21.33
CA ARG A 41 33.53 0.51 22.59
C ARG A 41 33.67 -0.91 23.12
N SER A 42 33.97 -1.87 22.26
CA SER A 42 34.16 -3.29 22.60
C SER A 42 35.39 -3.83 21.88
N ALA A 43 36.15 -4.72 22.52
CA ALA A 43 37.31 -5.36 21.90
C ALA A 43 36.91 -6.03 20.56
N PRO A 44 37.59 -5.72 19.45
CA PRO A 44 37.24 -6.27 18.14
C PRO A 44 37.62 -7.76 18.10
N THR A 45 36.60 -8.61 18.21
CA THR A 45 36.66 -10.04 17.95
C THR A 45 36.13 -10.33 16.55
N GLU A 46 36.53 -11.45 15.95
CA GLU A 46 36.00 -11.88 14.65
C GLU A 46 34.46 -11.95 14.65
N ASP A 47 33.87 -12.50 15.71
CA ASP A 47 32.42 -12.56 15.89
C ASP A 47 31.76 -11.17 15.95
N SER A 48 32.35 -10.23 16.70
CA SER A 48 31.81 -8.86 16.80
C SER A 48 31.87 -8.11 15.47
N LEU A 49 32.94 -8.30 14.69
CA LEU A 49 33.10 -7.68 13.38
C LEU A 49 32.16 -8.30 12.34
N ALA A 50 32.00 -9.63 12.35
CA ALA A 50 31.03 -10.33 11.51
C ALA A 50 29.60 -9.89 11.83
N ALA A 51 29.23 -9.81 13.12
CA ALA A 51 27.93 -9.35 13.56
C ALA A 51 27.65 -7.89 13.15
N LEU A 52 28.65 -7.00 13.23
CA LEU A 52 28.55 -5.62 12.79
C LEU A 52 28.39 -5.52 11.27
N SER A 53 29.20 -6.24 10.51
CA SER A 53 29.10 -6.30 9.04
C SER A 53 27.72 -6.77 8.59
N ASN A 54 27.21 -7.85 9.20
CA ASN A 54 25.88 -8.38 8.93
C ASN A 54 24.77 -7.37 9.26
N ALA A 55 24.90 -6.64 10.37
CA ALA A 55 23.94 -5.60 10.74
C ALA A 55 23.93 -4.43 9.74
N ILE A 56 25.10 -4.01 9.24
CA ILE A 56 25.23 -2.96 8.21
C ILE A 56 24.60 -3.42 6.89
N ALA A 57 24.90 -4.64 6.44
CA ALA A 57 24.34 -5.21 5.22
C ALA A 57 22.80 -5.32 5.30
N ALA A 58 22.29 -5.79 6.44
CA ALA A 58 20.84 -5.86 6.69
C ALA A 58 20.18 -4.47 6.63
N MET A 59 20.75 -3.46 7.31
CA MET A 59 20.19 -2.10 7.30
C MET A 59 20.17 -1.50 5.90
N ARG A 60 21.25 -1.65 5.12
CA ARG A 60 21.33 -1.19 3.73
C ARG A 60 20.28 -1.86 2.83
N LEU A 61 20.06 -3.16 3.02
CA LEU A 61 19.03 -3.88 2.28
C LEU A 61 17.63 -3.35 2.63
N ILE A 62 17.34 -3.14 3.91
CA ILE A 62 16.05 -2.59 4.37
C ILE A 62 15.82 -1.18 3.83
N GLU A 63 16.82 -0.31 3.83
CA GLU A 63 16.71 1.06 3.30
C GLU A 63 16.50 1.08 1.79
N SER A 64 17.18 0.20 1.05
CA SER A 64 17.04 0.13 -0.41
C SER A 64 15.77 -0.59 -0.87
N ALA A 65 15.12 -1.37 0.00
CA ALA A 65 13.89 -2.09 -0.32
C ALA A 65 12.68 -1.18 -0.59
N GLY A 66 12.72 0.09 -0.16
CA GLY A 66 11.62 1.03 -0.41
C GLY A 66 10.31 0.59 0.27
N LEU A 67 10.39 0.28 1.58
CA LEU A 67 9.24 -0.13 2.38
C LEU A 67 8.09 0.86 2.23
N PHE A 68 6.91 0.33 1.87
CA PHE A 68 5.72 1.13 1.65
C PHE A 68 4.95 1.25 2.97
N GLU A 69 4.99 2.43 3.58
CA GLU A 69 4.19 2.75 4.75
C GLU A 69 3.10 3.76 4.36
N ALA A 70 1.84 3.46 4.67
CA ALA A 70 0.72 4.32 4.37
C ALA A 70 -0.37 4.24 5.45
N GLU A 71 -1.22 5.26 5.51
CA GLU A 71 -2.44 5.23 6.31
C GLU A 71 -3.65 5.20 5.38
N VAL A 72 -4.69 4.47 5.78
CA VAL A 72 -5.97 4.45 5.07
C VAL A 72 -7.10 4.74 6.05
N TRP A 73 -7.91 5.72 5.68
CA TRP A 73 -9.09 6.09 6.43
C TRP A 73 -10.30 5.33 5.92
N ILE A 74 -11.04 4.71 6.85
CA ILE A 74 -12.29 4.01 6.57
C ILE A 74 -13.40 4.50 7.50
N SER A 75 -14.64 4.32 7.08
CA SER A 75 -15.79 4.59 7.93
C SER A 75 -15.99 3.46 8.96
N PRO A 76 -16.67 3.72 10.09
CA PRO A 76 -17.05 2.69 11.05
C PRO A 76 -17.82 1.53 10.41
N GLU A 77 -18.69 1.80 9.43
CA GLU A 77 -19.41 0.74 8.71
C GLU A 77 -18.47 -0.13 7.88
N GLN A 78 -17.53 0.48 7.14
CA GLN A 78 -16.52 -0.27 6.39
C GLN A 78 -15.66 -1.16 7.28
N GLY A 79 -15.31 -0.70 8.49
CA GLY A 79 -14.61 -1.53 9.47
C GLY A 79 -15.45 -2.70 9.98
N ARG A 80 -16.76 -2.51 10.17
CA ARG A 80 -17.68 -3.57 10.59
C ARG A 80 -17.88 -4.63 9.51
N THR A 81 -18.09 -4.24 8.26
CA THR A 81 -18.36 -5.17 7.15
C THR A 81 -17.10 -5.71 6.47
N GLY A 82 -15.96 -5.05 6.66
CA GLY A 82 -14.76 -5.26 5.86
C GLY A 82 -14.86 -4.58 4.49
N VAL A 83 -13.70 -4.32 3.89
CA VAL A 83 -13.58 -3.64 2.59
C VAL A 83 -12.22 -3.91 1.95
N THR A 84 -12.14 -3.85 0.62
CA THR A 84 -10.86 -3.77 -0.10
C THR A 84 -10.63 -2.34 -0.56
N ARG A 85 -9.46 -1.77 -0.27
CA ARG A 85 -9.11 -0.38 -0.65
C ARG A 85 -7.85 -0.36 -1.50
N LEU A 86 -7.81 0.59 -2.43
CA LEU A 86 -6.57 1.02 -3.06
C LEU A 86 -5.96 2.12 -2.18
N VAL A 87 -4.74 1.89 -1.71
CA VAL A 87 -3.98 2.83 -0.88
C VAL A 87 -2.86 3.41 -1.72
N SER A 88 -2.66 4.72 -1.65
CA SER A 88 -1.62 5.42 -2.39
C SER A 88 -0.65 6.09 -1.43
N GLY A 89 0.65 5.92 -1.66
CA GLY A 89 1.72 6.60 -0.94
C GLY A 89 2.72 7.14 -1.96
N GLY A 90 2.69 8.45 -2.20
CA GLY A 90 3.41 9.07 -3.30
C GLY A 90 2.98 8.50 -4.66
N LEU A 91 3.93 7.99 -5.43
CA LEU A 91 3.70 7.38 -6.75
C LEU A 91 3.29 5.91 -6.68
N ARG A 92 3.43 5.27 -5.52
CA ARG A 92 3.15 3.84 -5.33
C ARG A 92 1.71 3.64 -4.89
N ARG A 93 1.07 2.61 -5.44
CA ARG A 93 -0.31 2.23 -5.13
C ARG A 93 -0.38 0.75 -4.84
N GLU A 94 -1.07 0.39 -3.78
CA GLU A 94 -1.18 -0.99 -3.30
C GLU A 94 -2.62 -1.29 -2.89
N PHE A 95 -3.08 -2.52 -3.10
CA PHE A 95 -4.38 -2.94 -2.60
C PHE A 95 -4.25 -3.52 -1.19
N VAL A 96 -5.20 -3.23 -0.32
CA VAL A 96 -5.30 -3.84 1.01
C VAL A 96 -6.68 -4.44 1.21
N ARG A 97 -6.72 -5.65 1.75
CA ARG A 97 -7.95 -6.28 2.22
C ARG A 97 -8.10 -6.01 3.70
N ILE A 98 -9.11 -5.27 4.09
CA ILE A 98 -9.44 -4.93 5.48
C ILE A 98 -10.54 -5.88 5.93
N PRO A 99 -10.27 -6.83 6.85
CA PRO A 99 -11.28 -7.76 7.36
C PRO A 99 -12.39 -7.05 8.15
N ALA A 100 -13.56 -7.67 8.19
CA ALA A 100 -14.64 -7.28 9.08
C ALA A 100 -14.18 -7.33 10.55
N GLY A 101 -14.57 -6.32 11.34
CA GLY A 101 -14.18 -6.19 12.74
C GLY A 101 -12.76 -5.66 12.97
N THR A 102 -12.09 -5.13 11.94
CA THR A 102 -10.77 -4.50 12.10
C THR A 102 -10.88 -3.30 13.06
N ALA A 103 -9.93 -3.18 14.00
CA ALA A 103 -9.87 -2.08 14.95
C ALA A 103 -9.03 -0.90 14.43
N ASP A 104 -9.24 0.30 15.00
CA ASP A 104 -8.39 1.46 14.72
C ASP A 104 -6.93 1.19 15.08
N GLY A 105 -6.01 1.67 14.25
CA GLY A 105 -4.57 1.46 14.41
C GLY A 105 -4.08 0.06 14.00
N THR A 106 -4.96 -0.84 13.56
CA THR A 106 -4.53 -2.14 13.01
C THR A 106 -3.61 -1.93 11.82
N VAL A 107 -2.51 -2.66 11.76
CA VAL A 107 -1.56 -2.62 10.64
C VAL A 107 -1.73 -3.87 9.78
N LEU A 108 -1.98 -3.67 8.49
CA LEU A 108 -2.15 -4.76 7.51
C LEU A 108 -1.09 -4.67 6.42
N SER A 109 -0.78 -5.82 5.81
CA SER A 109 0.03 -5.87 4.60
C SER A 109 -0.81 -5.63 3.35
N ALA A 110 -0.17 -5.15 2.29
CA ALA A 110 -0.80 -5.10 0.98
C ALA A 110 -0.99 -6.51 0.41
N ILE A 111 -1.92 -6.64 -0.52
CA ILE A 111 -2.12 -7.84 -1.32
C ILE A 111 -0.94 -7.96 -2.28
N GLY A 112 -0.17 -9.05 -2.18
CA GLY A 112 0.98 -9.31 -3.05
C GLY A 112 2.28 -8.65 -2.60
N ASP A 113 2.23 -7.70 -1.67
CA ASP A 113 3.41 -7.15 -1.00
C ASP A 113 3.31 -7.29 0.53
N PRO A 114 3.90 -8.36 1.11
CA PRO A 114 3.91 -8.57 2.54
C PRO A 114 4.81 -7.59 3.31
N SER A 115 5.66 -6.84 2.61
CA SER A 115 6.55 -5.84 3.21
C SER A 115 5.87 -4.48 3.40
N ALA A 116 4.78 -4.22 2.67
CA ALA A 116 3.96 -3.04 2.86
C ALA A 116 3.30 -3.03 4.25
N ARG A 117 3.13 -1.83 4.81
CA ARG A 117 2.52 -1.58 6.11
C ARG A 117 1.48 -0.48 5.97
N ILE A 118 0.23 -0.87 6.13
CA ILE A 118 -0.92 0.00 5.94
C ILE A 118 -1.66 0.08 7.26
N THR A 119 -1.63 1.26 7.89
CA THR A 119 -2.31 1.52 9.16
C THR A 119 -3.77 1.89 8.88
N ILE A 120 -4.69 1.16 9.47
CA ILE A 120 -6.12 1.41 9.35
C ILE A 120 -6.52 2.48 10.35
N ARG A 121 -7.19 3.52 9.86
CA ARG A 121 -7.71 4.61 10.67
C ARG A 121 -9.21 4.79 10.47
N PHE A 122 -9.91 5.14 11.54
CA PHE A 122 -11.35 5.37 11.52
C PHE A 122 -11.68 6.85 11.53
N ARG A 123 -12.53 7.28 10.59
CA ARG A 123 -13.12 8.61 10.58
C ARG A 123 -14.59 8.48 10.23
N GLU A 124 -15.44 9.25 10.92
CA GLU A 124 -16.82 9.42 10.48
C GLU A 124 -16.84 10.07 9.10
N GLU A 125 -17.37 9.34 8.13
CA GLU A 125 -17.60 9.88 6.80
C GLU A 125 -18.77 10.86 6.92
N THR A 126 -18.45 12.13 7.16
CA THR A 126 -19.39 13.22 6.90
C THR A 126 -19.59 13.26 5.40
N VAL A 127 -20.60 12.55 4.91
CA VAL A 127 -21.08 12.72 3.54
C VAL A 127 -21.61 14.15 3.46
N ASP A 128 -20.83 15.02 2.85
CA ASP A 128 -21.27 16.37 2.57
C ASP A 128 -22.26 16.34 1.41
N TRP A 129 -23.53 16.08 1.73
CA TRP A 129 -24.63 16.18 0.79
C TRP A 129 -24.82 17.60 0.23
N THR A 130 -24.10 18.60 0.76
CA THR A 130 -24.13 19.98 0.27
C THR A 130 -23.00 20.31 -0.72
N ALA A 131 -22.12 19.36 -1.02
CA ALA A 131 -21.17 19.47 -2.13
C ALA A 131 -21.91 19.40 -3.48
N SER A 132 -22.49 20.54 -3.87
CA SER A 132 -23.07 20.92 -5.15
C SER A 132 -23.87 19.83 -5.85
N ALA A 133 -25.21 19.96 -5.78
CA ALA A 133 -26.10 19.20 -6.67
C ALA A 133 -25.52 19.18 -8.09
N PRO A 134 -25.36 18.01 -8.73
CA PRO A 134 -24.77 17.93 -10.05
C PRO A 134 -25.55 18.88 -10.98
N ASN A 135 -24.85 19.88 -11.51
CA ASN A 135 -25.42 20.80 -12.49
C ASN A 135 -26.06 19.95 -13.60
N ALA A 136 -27.27 20.32 -14.04
CA ALA A 136 -27.99 19.65 -15.12
C ALA A 136 -27.10 19.33 -16.33
N ASP A 137 -26.11 20.19 -16.63
CA ASP A 137 -25.13 19.97 -17.69
C ASP A 137 -24.22 18.75 -17.48
N ALA A 138 -23.85 18.46 -16.23
CA ALA A 138 -23.02 17.30 -15.88
C ALA A 138 -23.83 15.99 -16.01
N ILE A 139 -25.11 16.01 -15.63
CA ILE A 139 -26.03 14.88 -15.83
C ILE A 139 -26.25 14.65 -17.33
N GLN A 140 -26.50 15.72 -18.11
CA GLN A 140 -26.65 15.63 -19.56
C GLN A 140 -25.40 15.06 -20.23
N ARG A 141 -24.19 15.48 -19.81
CA ARG A 141 -22.93 14.92 -20.31
C ARG A 141 -22.77 13.44 -19.98
N PHE A 142 -23.06 13.04 -18.74
CA PHE A 142 -23.02 11.63 -18.35
C PHE A 142 -24.01 10.78 -19.17
N ILE A 143 -25.24 11.26 -19.37
CA ILE A 143 -26.23 10.56 -20.20
C ILE A 143 -25.74 10.48 -21.65
N ALA A 144 -25.15 11.54 -22.19
CA ALA A 144 -24.59 11.53 -23.53
C ALA A 144 -23.41 10.55 -23.68
N ASP A 145 -22.57 10.41 -22.66
CA ASP A 145 -21.39 9.54 -22.71
C ASP A 145 -21.75 8.06 -22.45
N PHE A 146 -22.76 7.81 -21.60
CA PHE A 146 -23.06 6.46 -21.11
C PHE A 146 -24.31 5.84 -21.73
N ALA A 147 -25.33 6.63 -22.04
CA ALA A 147 -26.58 6.16 -22.62
C ALA A 147 -26.63 6.31 -24.15
N ALA A 148 -25.76 7.12 -24.75
CA ALA A 148 -25.65 7.14 -26.21
C ALA A 148 -25.06 5.81 -26.70
N PRO A 149 -25.63 5.18 -27.75
CA PRO A 149 -25.04 4.01 -28.33
C PRO A 149 -23.63 4.36 -28.82
N SER A 150 -22.63 3.57 -28.40
CA SER A 150 -21.24 3.76 -28.81
C SER A 150 -21.12 3.85 -30.34
N PRO A 151 -20.07 4.49 -30.88
CA PRO A 151 -19.84 4.53 -32.32
C PRO A 151 -19.88 3.13 -32.97
N ALA A 152 -19.36 2.11 -32.27
CA ALA A 152 -19.43 0.71 -32.68
C ALA A 152 -20.87 0.17 -32.72
N ALA A 153 -21.70 0.48 -31.70
CA ALA A 153 -23.11 0.11 -31.68
C ALA A 153 -23.93 0.80 -32.78
N ARG A 154 -23.60 2.05 -33.12
CA ARG A 154 -24.21 2.79 -34.25
C ARG A 154 -23.83 2.18 -35.60
N PHE A 155 -22.55 1.86 -35.80
CA PHE A 155 -22.08 1.16 -37.01
C PHE A 155 -22.74 -0.22 -37.17
N ALA A 156 -22.85 -0.99 -36.09
CA ALA A 156 -23.50 -2.29 -36.10
C ALA A 156 -25.02 -2.21 -36.36
N ARG A 157 -25.66 -1.07 -36.06
CA ARG A 157 -27.06 -0.81 -36.43
C ARG A 157 -27.18 -0.42 -37.90
N TRP A 158 -26.31 0.47 -38.39
CA TRP A 158 -26.27 0.85 -39.80
C TRP A 158 -26.02 -0.36 -40.72
N ALA A 159 -25.05 -1.22 -40.35
CA ALA A 159 -24.74 -2.45 -41.09
C ALA A 159 -25.86 -3.51 -41.05
N ARG A 160 -26.82 -3.38 -40.13
CA ARG A 160 -27.97 -4.29 -40.00
C ARG A 160 -29.25 -3.75 -40.64
N THR A 161 -29.26 -2.52 -41.14
CA THR A 161 -30.40 -2.00 -41.91
C THR A 161 -30.31 -2.59 -43.33
N PRO A 162 -31.22 -3.49 -43.75
CA PRO A 162 -31.23 -3.94 -45.14
C PRO A 162 -31.66 -2.75 -46.01
N SER A 163 -30.86 -2.45 -47.02
CA SER A 163 -31.21 -1.52 -48.08
C SER A 163 -32.41 -2.09 -48.83
N ASN A 164 -33.63 -1.67 -48.48
CA ASN A 164 -34.75 -1.78 -49.41
C ASN A 164 -34.49 -0.78 -50.55
N ALA A 165 -33.79 -1.25 -51.57
CA ALA A 165 -33.77 -0.62 -52.88
C ALA A 165 -35.14 -0.88 -53.53
N ALA A 166 -35.93 0.18 -53.63
CA ALA A 166 -37.05 0.33 -54.55
C ALA A 166 -36.95 1.70 -55.20
#